data_AF-A0AAD5DVR9-F1
#
_entry.id   AF-A0AAD5DVR9-F1
#
_cell.length_a   1.000
_cell.length_b   1.000
_cell.length_c   1.000
_cell.angle_alpha   90.00
_cell.angle_beta   90.00
_cell.angle_gamma   90.00
#
_symmetry.space_group_name_H-M   'P 1'
#
loop_
_entity.id
_entity.type
_entity.pdbx_description
1 polymer ?
#
loop_
_entity_poly.entity_id
_entity_poly.type
_entity_poly.pdbx_seq_one_letter_code
_entity_poly.pdbx_strand_id
1 'polypeptide(L)'
;MNVVVAASASVGYVCGASSTYNASGGSATTIFKTTDGGATWFRLPGLRYPTQIAKNCYALLAPDASTVWAAMADGYLVKSADGGVTWALVSTPFSGSNQPSLRSICSPDGGLNIWALGTYNCEMGVA
;
A
#
# COMPACT_ATOMS: atom_id res chain seq x y z
N MET A 1 4.24 12.62 1.13
CA MET A 1 3.89 12.24 -0.25
C MET A 1 2.55 11.53 -0.18
N ASN A 2 1.60 11.96 -1.02
CA ASN A 2 0.30 11.31 -1.15
C ASN A 2 0.27 10.65 -2.53
N VAL A 3 -0.21 9.41 -2.61
CA VAL A 3 -0.30 8.65 -3.86
C VAL A 3 -1.75 8.35 -4.15
N VAL A 4 -2.13 8.44 -5.43
CA VAL A 4 -3.46 8.14 -5.94
C VAL A 4 -3.32 7.13 -7.07
N VAL A 5 -4.17 6.09 -7.08
CA VAL A 5 -4.28 5.13 -8.19
C VAL A 5 -5.76 4.88 -8.51
N ALA A 6 -6.09 4.82 -9.79
CA ALA A 6 -7.41 4.43 -10.27
C ALA A 6 -7.41 2.94 -10.65
N ALA A 7 -8.42 2.21 -10.21
CA ALA A 7 -8.65 0.81 -10.55
C ALA A 7 -9.74 0.65 -11.62
N SER A 8 -10.64 1.64 -11.72
CA SER A 8 -11.64 1.77 -12.77
C SER A 8 -12.06 3.24 -12.88
N ALA A 9 -13.07 3.55 -13.72
CA ALA A 9 -13.65 4.89 -13.80
C ALA A 9 -14.30 5.36 -12.48
N SER A 10 -14.76 4.43 -11.64
CA SER A 10 -15.44 4.73 -10.38
C SER A 10 -14.66 4.33 -9.14
N VAL A 11 -13.72 3.38 -9.25
CA VAL A 11 -12.95 2.89 -8.11
C VAL A 11 -11.54 3.44 -8.14
N GLY A 12 -11.11 4.01 -7.02
CA GLY A 12 -9.77 4.54 -6.84
C GLY A 12 -9.31 4.43 -5.39
N TYR A 13 -8.01 4.56 -5.18
CA TYR A 13 -7.37 4.45 -3.88
C TYR A 13 -6.39 5.60 -3.67
N VAL A 14 -6.34 6.11 -2.44
CA VAL A 14 -5.31 7.06 -2.03
C VAL A 14 -4.63 6.59 -0.76
N CYS A 15 -3.34 6.85 -0.64
CA CYS A 15 -2.64 6.67 0.63
C CYS A 15 -1.69 7.82 0.93
N GLY A 16 -1.35 7.94 2.21
CA GLY A 16 -0.36 8.89 2.68
C GLY A 16 0.28 8.45 3.98
N ALA A 17 1.38 9.12 4.32
CA ALA A 17 1.98 9.03 5.64
C ALA A 17 1.09 9.81 6.63
N SER A 18 0.67 9.17 7.71
CA SER A 18 0.02 9.90 8.80
C SER A 18 1.07 10.56 9.69
N SER A 19 0.90 11.84 9.98
CA SER A 19 1.63 12.54 11.04
C SER A 19 1.08 12.21 12.43
N THR A 20 -0.09 11.57 12.53
CA THR A 20 -0.64 11.13 13.81
C THR A 20 -0.01 9.80 14.21
N TYR A 21 1.00 9.90 15.07
CA TYR A 21 1.34 8.83 15.99
C TYR A 21 0.13 8.59 16.90
N ASN A 22 -0.35 7.34 17.01
CA ASN A 22 -1.29 7.01 18.07
C ASN A 22 -0.61 7.25 19.44
N ALA A 23 -1.37 7.32 20.53
CA ALA A 23 -0.85 7.57 21.89
C ALA A 23 0.30 6.63 22.33
N SER A 24 0.49 5.50 21.63
CA SER A 24 1.56 4.53 21.79
C SER A 24 2.76 4.68 20.84
N GLY A 25 2.86 5.78 20.07
CA GLY A 25 4.02 6.06 19.20
C GLY A 25 4.05 5.25 17.89
N GLY A 26 2.94 4.63 17.48
CA GLY A 26 2.82 3.94 16.19
C GLY A 26 2.17 4.80 15.10
N SER A 27 2.76 4.85 13.89
CA SER A 27 2.17 5.49 12.71
C SER A 27 0.90 4.76 12.27
N ALA A 28 -0.24 5.44 12.16
CA ALA A 28 -1.43 4.86 11.54
C ALA A 28 -1.35 5.03 10.03
N THR A 29 -1.19 3.95 9.24
CA THR A 29 -1.41 4.05 7.80
C THR A 29 -2.84 4.48 7.54
N THR A 30 -3.02 5.32 6.53
CA THR A 30 -4.35 5.60 6.03
C THR A 30 -4.38 5.40 4.52
N ILE A 31 -4.97 4.28 4.11
CA ILE A 31 -5.43 4.07 2.73
C ILE A 31 -6.93 4.36 2.71
N PHE A 32 -7.38 5.15 1.76
CA PHE A 32 -8.78 5.39 1.47
C PHE A 32 -9.15 4.84 0.11
N LYS A 33 -10.43 4.49 -0.04
CA LYS A 33 -11.03 4.01 -1.28
C LYS A 33 -12.20 4.91 -1.66
N THR A 34 -12.35 5.17 -2.95
CA THR A 34 -13.58 5.69 -3.54
C THR A 34 -14.24 4.61 -4.39
N THR A 35 -15.56 4.68 -4.50
CA THR A 35 -16.37 3.86 -5.42
C THR A 35 -17.28 4.71 -6.30
N ASP A 36 -17.08 6.03 -6.29
CA ASP A 36 -17.90 7.03 -6.98
C ASP A 36 -17.05 8.05 -7.77
N GLY A 37 -15.87 7.62 -8.23
CA GLY A 37 -14.99 8.46 -9.07
C GLY A 37 -14.27 9.56 -8.29
N GLY A 38 -14.16 9.43 -6.97
CA GLY A 38 -13.46 10.36 -6.09
C GLY A 38 -14.35 11.42 -5.46
N ALA A 39 -15.67 11.32 -5.60
CA ALA A 39 -16.62 12.23 -4.94
C ALA A 39 -16.67 11.98 -3.43
N THR A 40 -16.60 10.71 -2.99
CA THR A 40 -16.48 10.32 -1.59
C THR A 40 -15.36 9.31 -1.38
N TRP A 41 -14.77 9.35 -0.18
CA TRP A 41 -13.61 8.53 0.19
C TRP A 41 -13.84 7.88 1.56
N PHE A 42 -13.65 6.57 1.63
CA PHE A 42 -13.82 5.78 2.84
C PHE A 42 -12.50 5.18 3.28
N ARG A 43 -12.18 5.30 4.57
CA ARG A 43 -10.96 4.73 5.13
C ARG A 43 -11.04 3.21 5.17
N LEU A 44 -10.02 2.53 4.65
CA LEU A 44 -9.93 1.08 4.69
C LEU A 44 -9.55 0.56 6.10
N PRO A 45 -10.15 -0.54 6.59
CA PRO A 45 -10.02 -0.97 7.98
C PRO A 45 -8.75 -1.79 8.28
N GLY A 46 -8.18 -2.51 7.29
CA GLY A 46 -7.23 -3.60 7.55
C GLY A 46 -5.77 -3.22 7.83
N LEU A 47 -5.39 -1.95 7.74
CA LEU A 47 -4.01 -1.46 8.01
C LEU A 47 -3.93 -0.61 9.27
N ARG A 48 -4.61 -1.06 10.34
CA ARG A 48 -4.65 -0.37 11.63
C ARG A 48 -3.57 -0.91 12.58
N TYR A 49 -3.00 0.00 13.37
CA TYR A 49 -2.18 -0.36 14.52
C TYR A 49 -3.01 -1.23 15.50
N PRO A 50 -2.42 -2.23 16.19
CA PRO A 50 -0.99 -2.58 16.28
C PRO A 50 -0.49 -3.63 15.28
N THR A 51 -1.06 -3.73 14.08
CA THR A 51 -0.55 -4.71 13.10
C THR A 51 0.87 -4.36 12.66
N GLN A 52 1.70 -5.38 12.42
CA GLN A 52 3.09 -5.21 11.93
C GLN A 52 3.16 -4.40 10.63
N ILE A 53 2.08 -4.44 9.85
CA ILE A 53 1.91 -3.75 8.56
C ILE A 53 1.29 -2.35 8.69
N ALA A 54 0.97 -1.87 9.90
CA ALA A 54 0.56 -0.50 10.15
C ALA A 54 1.78 0.45 10.06
N LYS A 55 2.19 0.74 8.83
CA LYS A 55 3.39 1.50 8.45
C LYS A 55 3.03 2.57 7.42
N ASN A 56 3.83 3.62 7.27
CA ASN A 56 3.53 4.64 6.25
C ASN A 56 3.42 4.00 4.85
N CYS A 57 2.34 4.32 4.13
CA CYS A 57 2.17 3.90 2.75
C CYS A 57 2.85 4.94 1.84
N TYR A 58 3.56 4.44 0.83
CA TYR A 58 4.33 5.27 -0.10
C TYR A 58 3.98 5.06 -1.55
N ALA A 59 3.44 3.90 -1.93
CA ALA A 59 2.92 3.67 -3.27
C ALA A 59 1.77 2.66 -3.27
N LEU A 60 0.90 2.79 -4.27
CA LEU A 60 -0.24 1.91 -4.51
C LEU A 60 -0.24 1.44 -5.95
N LEU A 61 -0.73 0.23 -6.16
CA LEU A 61 -1.06 -0.32 -7.46
C LEU A 61 -2.39 -1.06 -7.33
N ALA A 62 -3.35 -0.76 -8.20
CA ALA A 62 -4.63 -1.44 -8.23
C ALA A 62 -4.95 -1.81 -9.69
N PRO A 63 -4.57 -3.03 -10.15
CA PRO A 63 -4.83 -3.44 -11.53
C PRO A 63 -6.32 -3.64 -11.81
N ASP A 64 -7.12 -3.87 -10.77
CA ASP A 64 -8.56 -4.03 -10.83
C ASP A 64 -9.22 -3.58 -9.50
N ALA A 65 -10.55 -3.61 -9.43
CA ALA A 65 -11.31 -3.11 -8.28
C ALA A 65 -11.17 -3.96 -6.99
N SER A 66 -10.70 -5.21 -7.12
CA SER A 66 -10.53 -6.19 -6.04
C SER A 66 -9.07 -6.36 -5.61
N THR A 67 -8.12 -6.23 -6.52
CA THR A 67 -6.70 -6.38 -6.23
C THR A 67 -6.06 -5.04 -5.92
N VAL A 68 -5.45 -4.91 -4.74
CA VAL A 68 -4.71 -3.70 -4.36
C VAL A 68 -3.38 -4.10 -3.72
N TRP A 69 -2.32 -3.47 -4.18
CA TRP A 69 -0.98 -3.59 -3.62
C TRP A 69 -0.60 -2.27 -2.97
N ALA A 70 0.04 -2.36 -1.80
CA ALA A 70 0.60 -1.19 -1.13
C ALA A 70 2.04 -1.45 -0.72
N ALA A 71 2.91 -0.52 -1.13
CA ALA A 71 4.28 -0.44 -0.69
C ALA A 71 4.36 0.46 0.55
N MET A 72 4.94 -0.10 1.60
CA MET A 72 4.92 0.45 2.94
C MET A 72 6.34 0.78 3.41
N ALA A 73 6.47 1.47 4.54
CA ALA A 73 7.76 1.66 5.19
C ALA A 73 8.40 0.32 5.55
N ASP A 74 9.72 0.34 5.80
CA ASP A 74 10.49 -0.84 6.21
C ASP A 74 10.43 -2.01 5.20
N GLY A 75 10.36 -1.67 3.91
CA GLY A 75 10.36 -2.63 2.80
C GLY A 75 9.12 -3.53 2.69
N TYR A 76 8.10 -3.30 3.53
CA TYR A 76 6.91 -4.12 3.55
C TYR A 76 6.07 -3.93 2.28
N LEU A 77 5.67 -5.04 1.68
CA LEU A 77 4.70 -5.11 0.59
C LEU A 77 3.47 -5.86 1.08
N VAL A 78 2.28 -5.29 0.88
CA VAL A 78 1.01 -5.93 1.25
C VAL A 78 0.08 -6.00 0.05
N LYS A 79 -0.72 -7.06 0.01
CA LYS A 79 -1.74 -7.30 -1.02
C LYS A 79 -3.10 -7.45 -0.38
N SER A 80 -4.10 -6.84 -0.99
CA SER A 80 -5.51 -7.14 -0.79
C SER A 80 -6.08 -7.78 -2.05
N ALA A 81 -6.94 -8.78 -1.88
CA ALA A 81 -7.69 -9.43 -2.95
C ALA A 81 -9.21 -9.19 -2.84
N ASP A 82 -9.64 -8.32 -1.91
CA ASP A 82 -11.03 -8.00 -1.62
C ASP A 82 -11.30 -6.48 -1.64
N GLY A 83 -10.48 -5.75 -2.40
CA GLY A 83 -10.63 -4.32 -2.63
C GLY A 83 -10.26 -3.47 -1.42
N GLY A 84 -9.36 -3.96 -0.57
CA GLY A 84 -8.80 -3.26 0.58
C GLY A 84 -9.46 -3.57 1.92
N VAL A 85 -10.37 -4.55 1.99
CA VAL A 85 -11.06 -4.93 3.23
C VAL A 85 -10.10 -5.70 4.13
N THR A 86 -9.39 -6.69 3.59
CA THR A 86 -8.32 -7.44 4.26
C THR A 86 -7.00 -7.31 3.50
N TRP A 87 -5.90 -7.49 4.23
CA TRP A 87 -4.54 -7.32 3.71
C TRP A 87 -3.66 -8.48 4.19
N ALA A 88 -2.93 -9.07 3.26
CA ALA A 88 -1.92 -10.08 3.51
C ALA A 88 -0.53 -9.49 3.30
N LEU A 89 0.41 -9.84 4.19
CA LEU A 89 1.81 -9.53 3.99
C LEU A 89 2.37 -10.39 2.87
N VAL A 90 3.09 -9.76 1.95
CA VAL A 90 3.83 -10.43 0.90
C VAL A 90 5.28 -10.53 1.36
N SER A 91 5.79 -11.76 1.46
CA SER A 91 7.17 -12.00 1.88
C SER A 91 8.11 -11.44 0.83
N THR A 92 8.99 -10.54 1.25
CA THR A 92 10.04 -9.99 0.40
C THR A 92 11.39 -10.10 1.10
N PRO A 93 12.51 -10.22 0.35
CA PRO A 93 13.87 -10.27 0.93
C PRO A 93 14.22 -9.04 1.76
N PHE A 94 13.49 -7.95 1.57
CA PHE A 94 13.74 -6.63 2.14
C PHE A 94 12.64 -6.21 3.13
N SER A 95 11.75 -7.12 3.55
CA SER A 95 10.77 -6.82 4.61
C SER A 95 11.40 -6.98 6.00
N GLY A 96 11.38 -5.93 6.83
CA GLY A 96 11.91 -6.01 8.20
C GLY A 96 12.27 -4.66 8.81
N SER A 97 12.40 -4.63 10.14
CA SER A 97 12.84 -3.42 10.85
C SER A 97 14.18 -2.90 10.32
N ASN A 98 14.29 -1.59 10.08
CA ASN A 98 15.45 -0.92 9.50
C ASN A 98 15.75 -1.24 8.02
N GLN A 99 14.79 -1.80 7.27
CA GLN A 99 14.94 -1.95 5.83
C GLN A 99 14.57 -0.66 5.08
N PRO A 100 15.12 -0.41 3.88
CA PRO A 100 14.73 0.73 3.05
C PRO A 100 13.23 0.69 2.74
N SER A 101 12.56 1.85 2.80
CA SER A 101 11.17 1.95 2.38
C SER A 101 11.04 1.75 0.86
N LEU A 102 10.01 1.01 0.44
CA LEU A 102 9.58 0.99 -0.97
C LEU A 102 8.88 2.31 -1.28
N ARG A 103 9.21 2.94 -2.40
CA ARG A 103 8.76 4.27 -2.81
C ARG A 103 7.92 4.27 -4.09
N SER A 104 8.11 3.27 -4.92
CA SER A 104 7.32 3.08 -6.15
C SER A 104 7.08 1.60 -6.37
N ILE A 105 5.92 1.28 -6.92
CA ILE A 105 5.60 -0.05 -7.40
C ILE A 105 4.93 0.04 -8.77
N CYS A 106 5.21 -0.92 -9.64
CA CYS A 106 4.50 -1.08 -10.90
C CYS A 106 4.30 -2.57 -11.18
N SER A 107 3.47 -2.86 -12.17
CA SER A 107 3.29 -4.21 -12.67
C SER A 107 3.22 -4.20 -14.19
N PRO A 108 3.96 -5.07 -14.87
CA PRO A 108 3.91 -5.18 -16.33
C PRO A 108 2.71 -6.00 -16.85
N ASP A 109 2.01 -6.73 -15.97
CA ASP A 109 1.12 -7.84 -16.36
C ASP A 109 -0.20 -7.88 -15.57
N GLY A 110 -0.71 -6.72 -15.16
CA GLY A 110 -1.99 -6.64 -14.48
C GLY A 110 -1.95 -7.12 -13.02
N GLY A 111 -0.78 -7.02 -12.38
CA GLY A 111 -0.59 -7.28 -10.96
C GLY A 111 -0.23 -8.72 -10.61
N LEU A 112 0.19 -9.53 -11.59
CA LEU A 112 0.73 -10.88 -11.34
C LEU A 112 2.18 -10.78 -10.87
N ASN A 113 2.99 -9.94 -11.52
CA ASN A 113 4.34 -9.60 -11.09
C ASN A 113 4.41 -8.16 -10.60
N ILE A 114 5.04 -7.95 -9.44
CA ILE A 114 5.26 -6.62 -8.88
C ILE A 114 6.73 -6.25 -8.94
N TRP A 115 7.02 -5.07 -9.49
CA TRP A 115 8.33 -4.44 -9.46
C TRP A 115 8.28 -3.29 -8.47
N ALA A 116 9.32 -3.14 -7.64
CA ALA A 116 9.36 -2.12 -6.60
C ALA A 116 10.69 -1.38 -6.58
N LEU A 117 10.68 -0.10 -6.24
CA LEU A 117 11.89 0.71 -6.09
C LEU A 117 11.91 1.33 -4.71
N GLY A 118 13.06 1.29 -4.03
CA GLY A 118 13.22 1.77 -2.66
C GLY A 118 14.15 2.98 -2.53
N THR A 119 14.23 3.50 -1.31
CA THR A 119 15.00 4.73 -0.98
C THR A 119 16.51 4.65 -1.23
N TYR A 120 17.10 3.44 -1.32
CA TYR A 120 18.53 3.25 -1.57
C TYR A 120 18.85 2.20 -2.65
N ASN A 121 17.86 1.43 -3.11
CA ASN A 121 18.07 0.30 -4.02
C ASN A 121 16.94 0.24 -5.07
N CYS A 122 17.28 -0.09 -6.33
CA CYS A 122 16.34 -0.46 -7.39
C CYS A 122 16.32 -1.99 -7.50
N GLU A 123 15.26 -2.68 -7.05
CA GLU A 123 15.29 -4.15 -6.97
C GLU A 123 14.02 -4.82 -7.51
N MET A 124 14.21 -5.83 -8.36
CA MET A 124 13.14 -6.48 -9.14
C MET A 124 12.52 -7.68 -8.44
N GLY A 125 11.19 -7.80 -8.60
CA GLY A 125 10.46 -9.06 -8.77
C GLY A 125 10.09 -9.82 -7.50
N VAL A 126 8.83 -9.71 -7.10
CA VAL A 126 8.17 -10.75 -6.30
C VAL A 126 7.04 -11.32 -7.15
N ALA A 127 7.05 -12.65 -7.31
CA ALA A 127 6.02 -13.44 -7.96
C ALA A 127 4.91 -13.82 -6.97
#